data_AF-A0A2I0D6U1-F1
#
_entry.id   AF-A0A2I0D6U1-F1
#
_cell.length_a   1.000
_cell.length_b   1.000
_cell.length_c   1.000
_cell.angle_alpha   90.00
_cell.angle_beta   90.00
_cell.angle_gamma   90.00
#
_symmetry.space_group_name_H-M   'P 1'
#
loop_
_entity.id
_entity.type
_entity.pdbx_description
1 polymer ?
#
loop_
_entity_poly.entity_id
_entity_poly.type
_entity_poly.pdbx_seq_one_letter_code
_entity_poly.pdbx_strand_id
1 'polypeptide(L)' 'MKTLLISFLMLPLFSLNAISAEETSIEVQEGNQCTAFVDCDNDGVLDYYMAVDCEFAADLRDQFEDSCG' A
#
# COMPACT_ATOMS: atom_id res chain seq x y z
N MET A 1 -22.13 38.24 14.12
CA MET A 1 -22.36 36.83 14.50
C MET A 1 -21.72 35.94 13.45
N LYS A 2 -20.91 34.96 13.91
CA LYS A 2 -20.43 33.74 13.23
C LYS A 2 -19.55 33.90 11.98
N THR A 3 -18.25 33.89 12.26
CA THR A 3 -17.19 33.09 11.63
C THR A 3 -17.67 31.91 10.78
N LEU A 4 -17.10 31.75 9.58
CA LEU A 4 -16.38 30.52 9.20
C LEU A 4 -15.54 30.75 7.93
N LEU A 5 -14.25 30.95 8.13
CA LEU A 5 -13.22 30.74 7.11
C LEU A 5 -13.13 29.24 6.84
N ILE A 6 -13.65 28.78 5.72
CA ILE A 6 -13.33 27.45 5.19
C ILE A 6 -12.25 27.67 4.12
N SER A 7 -11.05 27.91 4.62
CA SER A 7 -9.82 27.56 3.90
C SER A 7 -9.53 26.13 4.28
N PHE A 8 -9.55 25.21 3.32
CA PHE A 8 -8.67 24.03 3.27
C PHE A 8 -8.96 23.30 1.96
N LEU A 9 -7.92 23.15 1.12
CA LEU A 9 -7.78 22.17 0.03
C LEU A 9 -8.70 22.43 -1.18
N MET A 10 -8.29 23.06 -2.29
CA MET A 10 -7.16 22.68 -3.15
C MET A 10 -6.75 21.20 -3.02
N LEU A 11 -7.74 20.30 -3.11
CA LEU A 11 -7.48 18.97 -3.62
C LEU A 11 -7.47 19.09 -5.15
N PRO A 12 -6.35 18.77 -5.83
CA PRO A 12 -6.37 18.71 -7.28
C PRO A 12 -7.38 17.64 -7.67
N LEU A 13 -8.16 17.96 -8.69
CA LEU A 13 -9.06 17.08 -9.39
C LEU A 13 -8.33 15.78 -9.73
N PHE A 14 -8.41 14.77 -8.86
CA PHE A 14 -8.15 13.39 -9.24
C PHE A 14 -9.31 13.01 -10.15
N SER A 15 -9.12 13.32 -11.43
CA SER A 15 -9.95 12.80 -12.51
C SER A 15 -9.92 11.28 -12.37
N LEU A 16 -11.01 10.72 -11.85
CA LEU A 16 -11.30 9.30 -11.92
C LEU A 16 -11.47 8.97 -13.41
N ASN A 17 -10.36 8.74 -14.10
CA ASN A 17 -10.36 8.05 -15.37
C ASN A 17 -10.91 6.66 -15.06
N ALA A 18 -12.15 6.42 -15.47
CA ALA A 18 -12.73 5.10 -15.51
C ALA A 18 -11.76 4.20 -16.28
N ILE A 19 -11.06 3.32 -15.55
CA ILE A 19 -10.26 2.27 -16.17
C ILE A 19 -11.27 1.32 -16.78
N SER A 20 -11.45 1.48 -18.09
CA SER A 20 -12.09 0.52 -18.98
C SER A 20 -11.43 -0.83 -18.75
N ALA A 21 -12.24 -1.85 -18.47
CA ALA A 21 -11.78 -3.23 -18.40
C ALA A 21 -11.19 -3.63 -19.75
N GLU A 22 -9.88 -3.49 -19.90
CA GLU A 22 -9.10 -4.05 -20.99
C GLU A 22 -8.32 -5.20 -20.38
N GLU A 23 -8.50 -6.41 -20.92
CA GLU A 23 -7.82 -7.62 -20.47
C GLU A 23 -6.31 -7.41 -20.51
N THR A 24 -5.71 -7.12 -19.36
CA THR A 24 -4.28 -7.21 -19.21
C THR A 24 -3.97 -8.69 -19.01
N SER A 25 -3.43 -9.31 -20.07
CA SER A 25 -2.63 -10.51 -19.94
C SER A 25 -1.70 -10.31 -18.74
N ILE A 26 -1.92 -11.06 -17.66
CA ILE A 26 -0.97 -11.13 -16.56
C ILE A 26 0.24 -11.83 -17.15
N GLU A 27 1.18 -11.04 -17.68
CA GLU A 27 2.54 -11.51 -17.80
C GLU A 27 2.94 -11.89 -16.39
N VAL A 28 2.95 -13.20 -16.11
CA VAL A 28 3.61 -13.75 -14.92
C VAL A 28 5.08 -13.45 -15.19
N GLN A 29 5.48 -12.25 -14.83
CA GLN A 29 6.87 -11.90 -14.68
C GLN A 29 7.35 -12.91 -13.63
N GLU A 30 8.16 -13.87 -14.04
CA GLU A 30 8.96 -14.70 -13.13
C GLU A 30 10.00 -13.79 -12.44
N GLY A 31 9.54 -12.68 -11.88
CA GLY A 31 10.28 -11.88 -10.93
C GLY A 31 10.56 -12.74 -9.72
N ASN A 32 11.67 -12.48 -9.07
CA ASN A 32 12.05 -13.16 -7.85
C ASN A 32 11.00 -12.84 -6.79
N GLN A 33 9.99 -13.70 -6.62
CA GLN A 33 8.90 -13.47 -5.69
C GLN A 33 9.31 -13.90 -4.28
N CYS A 34 9.20 -12.97 -3.35
CA CYS A 34 9.35 -13.17 -1.92
C CYS A 34 8.04 -12.89 -1.21
N THR A 35 8.05 -13.04 0.11
CA THR A 35 6.94 -12.68 0.98
C THR A 35 7.45 -11.76 2.08
N ALA A 36 6.83 -10.59 2.21
CA ALA A 36 7.01 -9.73 3.37
C ALA A 36 5.98 -10.11 4.43
N PHE A 37 6.41 -10.26 5.67
CA PHE A 37 5.54 -10.56 6.80
C PHE A 37 6.04 -9.89 8.07
N VAL A 38 5.09 -9.45 8.92
CA VAL A 38 5.34 -8.81 10.22
C VAL A 38 4.25 -9.25 11.19
N ASP A 39 4.65 -9.53 12.42
CA ASP A 39 3.82 -9.75 13.61
C ASP A 39 4.17 -8.62 14.59
N CYS A 40 3.31 -7.62 14.69
CA CYS A 40 3.55 -6.39 15.43
C CYS A 40 3.40 -6.59 16.94
N ASP A 41 2.43 -7.39 17.37
CA ASP A 41 2.12 -7.59 18.80
C ASP A 41 2.69 -8.90 19.37
N ASN A 42 3.33 -9.69 18.51
CA ASN A 42 4.02 -10.93 18.83
C ASN A 42 3.06 -11.97 19.46
N ASP A 43 1.81 -11.98 19.01
CA ASP A 43 0.79 -12.94 19.42
C ASP A 43 0.86 -14.27 18.62
N GLY A 44 1.72 -14.32 17.59
CA GLY A 44 1.91 -15.46 16.71
C GLY A 44 1.01 -15.45 15.48
N VAL A 45 0.22 -14.39 15.27
CA VAL A 45 -0.59 -14.11 14.09
C VAL A 45 0.07 -12.97 13.32
N LEU A 46 0.25 -13.16 12.00
CA LEU A 46 0.85 -12.12 11.17
C LEU A 46 -0.16 -10.99 10.91
N ASP A 47 0.19 -9.77 11.27
CA ASP A 47 -0.57 -8.56 10.92
C ASP A 47 -0.44 -8.22 9.44
N TYR A 48 0.76 -8.42 8.89
CA TYR A 48 1.06 -8.22 7.47
C TYR A 48 1.59 -9.51 6.85
N TYR A 49 1.05 -9.88 5.68
CA TYR A 49 1.52 -11.02 4.88
C TYR A 49 1.19 -10.78 3.40
N MET A 50 2.20 -10.52 2.58
CA MET A 50 1.99 -10.24 1.15
C MET A 50 3.14 -10.70 0.26
N ALA A 51 2.79 -11.14 -0.95
CA ALA A 51 3.74 -11.42 -2.00
C ALA A 51 4.33 -10.12 -2.56
N VAL A 52 5.65 -10.08 -2.68
CA VAL A 52 6.42 -8.91 -3.08
C VAL A 52 7.59 -9.33 -3.95
N ASP A 53 8.14 -8.42 -4.73
CA ASP A 53 9.45 -8.66 -5.31
C ASP A 53 10.50 -8.74 -4.19
N CYS A 54 11.39 -9.72 -4.27
CA CYS A 54 12.48 -9.92 -3.32
C CYS A 54 13.39 -8.69 -3.19
N GLU A 55 13.52 -7.86 -4.24
CA GLU A 55 14.28 -6.62 -4.20
C GLU A 55 13.73 -5.65 -3.13
N PHE A 56 12.41 -5.64 -2.91
CA PHE A 56 11.73 -4.70 -2.01
C PHE A 56 11.27 -5.34 -0.69
N ALA A 57 11.48 -6.65 -0.50
CA ALA A 57 10.90 -7.37 0.63
C ALA A 57 11.40 -6.86 1.99
N ALA A 58 12.69 -6.52 2.10
CA ALA A 58 13.28 -6.00 3.33
C ALA A 58 12.77 -4.59 3.64
N ASP A 59 12.83 -3.68 2.66
CA ASP A 59 12.38 -2.30 2.82
C ASP A 59 10.88 -2.22 3.16
N LEU A 60 10.08 -3.13 2.62
CA LEU A 60 8.65 -3.18 2.91
C LEU A 60 8.37 -3.74 4.31
N ARG A 61 9.12 -4.76 4.75
CA ARG A 61 9.05 -5.26 6.11
C ARG A 61 9.38 -4.16 7.11
N ASP A 62 10.49 -3.44 6.91
CA ASP A 62 10.92 -2.38 7.82
C ASP A 62 9.86 -1.25 7.90
N GLN A 63 9.22 -0.90 6.78
CA GLN A 63 8.08 0.03 6.78
C GLN A 63 6.85 -0.50 7.55
N PHE A 64 6.56 -1.79 7.45
CA PHE A 64 5.49 -2.40 8.22
C PHE A 64 5.81 -2.44 9.71
N GLU A 65 7.05 -2.76 10.08
CA GLU A 65 7.52 -2.70 11.47
C GLU A 65 7.42 -1.27 12.04
N ASP A 66 7.85 -0.25 11.29
CA ASP A 66 7.69 1.15 11.69
C ASP A 66 6.22 1.57 11.84
N SER A 67 5.31 0.94 11.08
CA SER A 67 3.87 1.19 11.16
C SER A 67 3.20 0.54 12.37
N CYS A 68 3.85 -0.43 13.02
CA CYS A 68 3.31 -1.15 14.18
C CYS A 68 3.07 -0.22 15.39
N GLY A 69 3.81 0.89 15.50
CA GLY A 69 3.56 1.97 16.48
C GLY A 69 4.24 1.81 17.83
#